data_AF-A0A498GBL9-F1
#
_entry.id   AF-A0A498GBL9-F1
#
_cell.length_a   1.000
_cell.length_b   1.000
_cell.length_c   1.000
_cell.angle_alpha   90.00
_cell.angle_beta   90.00
_cell.angle_gamma   90.00
#
_symmetry.space_group_name_H-M   'P 1'
#
loop_
_entity.id
_entity.type
_entity.pdbx_description
1 polymer ?
#
loop_
_entity_poly.entity_id
_entity_poly.type
_entity_poly.pdbx_seq_one_letter_code
_entity_poly.pdbx_strand_id
1 'polypeptide(L)'
;MEICVRQPDGWETISFPSGTDIEVAGGKTNGQLALTLIGKRDDRPHIIEPGILDVKVSDEQFLETEVPRTPDGTSSVLAELVSK
;
A
#
# COMPACT_ATOMS: atom_id res chain seq x y z
N MET A 1 6.45 2.77 13.31
CA MET A 1 6.81 1.88 12.18
C MET A 1 6.80 2.72 10.93
N GLU A 2 7.71 2.48 10.00
CA GLU A 2 7.84 3.27 8.77
C GLU A 2 7.71 2.33 7.57
N ILE A 3 6.90 2.71 6.60
CA ILE A 3 6.73 1.97 5.34
C ILE A 3 7.05 2.90 4.18
N CYS A 4 8.01 2.50 3.35
CA CYS A 4 8.33 3.20 2.12
C CYS A 4 7.36 2.77 1.00
N VAL A 5 6.66 3.75 0.45
CA VAL A 5 5.62 3.56 -0.56
C VAL A 5 5.93 4.37 -1.81
N ARG A 6 5.50 3.87 -2.97
CA ARG A 6 5.57 4.59 -4.22
C ARG A 6 4.28 5.38 -4.40
N GLN A 7 4.39 6.68 -4.58
CA GLN A 7 3.34 7.57 -5.04
C GLN A 7 3.62 8.03 -6.48
N PRO A 8 2.69 8.76 -7.13
CA PRO A 8 2.91 9.30 -8.48
C PRO A 8 4.14 10.19 -8.60
N ASP A 9 4.48 10.95 -7.56
CA ASP A 9 5.60 11.90 -7.54
C ASP A 9 6.94 11.27 -7.12
N GLY A 10 6.93 10.14 -6.43
CA GLY A 10 8.16 9.55 -5.93
C GLY A 10 7.98 8.41 -4.96
N TRP A 11 9.08 8.03 -4.32
CA TRP A 11 9.03 7.19 -3.12
C TRP A 11 8.93 8.10 -1.89
N GLU A 12 7.99 7.80 -1.01
CA GLU A 12 7.77 8.49 0.26
C GLU A 12 7.76 7.48 1.41
N THR A 13 8.09 7.93 2.61
CA THR A 13 7.95 7.13 3.83
C THR A 13 6.71 7.56 4.60
N ILE A 14 5.81 6.61 4.87
CA ILE A 14 4.64 6.79 5.74
C ILE A 14 4.97 6.26 7.13
N SER A 15 4.71 7.07 8.17
CA SER A 15 4.93 6.70 9.56
C SER A 15 3.64 6.28 10.25
N PHE A 16 3.62 5.06 10.80
CA PHE A 16 2.56 4.55 11.65
C PHE A 16 2.99 4.55 13.14
N PRO A 17 2.08 4.80 14.09
CA PRO A 17 2.35 4.66 15.51
C PRO A 17 2.83 3.25 15.89
N SER A 18 3.48 3.12 17.05
CA SER A 18 3.83 1.81 17.61
C SER A 18 2.56 1.01 17.95
N GLY A 19 2.59 -0.32 17.74
CA GLY A 19 1.45 -1.20 18.04
C GLY A 19 0.29 -1.04 17.06
N THR A 20 0.56 -0.57 15.85
CA THR A 20 -0.40 -0.53 14.74
C THR A 20 -0.11 -1.71 13.81
N ASP A 21 -1.12 -2.55 13.57
CA ASP A 21 -1.03 -3.62 12.57
C ASP A 21 -1.35 -3.02 11.21
N ILE A 22 -0.56 -3.32 10.18
CA ILE A 22 -0.67 -2.66 8.89
C ILE A 22 -1.11 -3.65 7.83
N GLU A 23 -2.25 -3.38 7.22
CA GLU A 23 -2.73 -4.12 6.05
C GLU A 23 -2.55 -3.31 4.78
N VAL A 24 -2.44 -4.00 3.65
CA VAL A 24 -2.48 -3.40 2.32
C VAL A 24 -3.66 -3.99 1.55
N ALA A 25 -4.48 -3.11 1.01
CA ALA A 25 -5.57 -3.49 0.11
C ALA A 25 -5.30 -2.90 -1.28
N GLY A 26 -5.52 -3.70 -2.32
CA GLY A 26 -5.47 -3.24 -3.70
C GLY A 26 -6.85 -3.15 -4.32
N GLY A 27 -7.09 -2.08 -5.08
CA GLY A 27 -8.30 -1.91 -5.86
C GLY A 27 -8.15 -0.81 -6.90
N LYS A 28 -9.21 -0.60 -7.68
CA LYS A 28 -9.27 0.46 -8.70
C LYS A 28 -10.30 1.49 -8.29
N THR A 29 -9.87 2.74 -8.12
CA THR A 29 -10.76 3.86 -7.75
C THR A 29 -10.77 4.87 -8.87
N ASN A 30 -11.95 5.18 -9.43
CA ASN A 30 -12.11 6.11 -10.56
C ASN A 30 -11.19 5.82 -11.76
N GLY A 31 -10.90 4.55 -11.99
CA GLY A 31 -10.02 4.15 -13.08
C GLY A 31 -8.53 4.38 -12.82
N GLN A 32 -8.14 4.79 -11.61
CA GLN A 32 -6.75 4.99 -11.19
C GLN A 32 -6.29 3.85 -10.28
N LEU A 33 -4.97 3.75 -10.13
CA LEU A 33 -4.29 2.87 -9.19
C LEU A 33 -4.65 3.25 -7.75
N ALA A 34 -5.09 2.27 -6.95
CA ALA A 34 -5.36 2.46 -5.54
C ALA A 34 -4.90 1.25 -4.73
N LEU A 35 -3.62 1.22 -4.35
CA LEU A 35 -3.25 0.57 -3.09
C LEU A 35 -3.63 1.50 -1.94
N THR A 36 -4.07 0.91 -0.84
CA THR A 36 -4.39 1.62 0.40
C THR A 36 -3.72 0.89 1.55
N LEU A 37 -2.90 1.59 2.33
CA LEU A 37 -2.43 1.08 3.62
C LEU A 37 -3.46 1.38 4.69
N ILE A 38 -3.72 0.39 5.54
CA ILE A 38 -4.69 0.43 6.62
C ILE A 38 -3.95 0.12 7.91
N GLY A 39 -3.69 1.15 8.71
CA GLY A 39 -3.16 1.00 10.07
C GLY A 39 -4.30 0.71 11.05
N LYS A 40 -4.46 -0.55 11.43
CA LYS A 40 -5.45 -1.01 12.40
C LYS A 40 -5.03 -0.66 13.83
N ARG A 41 -6.00 -0.16 14.60
CA ARG A 41 -5.83 0.25 16.00
C ARG A 41 -7.09 -0.13 16.76
N ASP A 42 -6.93 -0.85 17.85
CA ASP A 42 -8.08 -1.34 18.65
C ASP A 42 -8.73 -0.25 19.50
N ASP A 43 -7.93 0.74 19.92
CA ASP A 43 -8.35 1.80 20.86
C ASP A 43 -8.76 3.11 20.16
N ARG A 44 -8.56 3.22 18.85
CA ARG A 44 -8.67 4.46 18.06
C ARG A 44 -9.13 4.19 16.64
N PRO A 45 -9.59 5.21 15.90
CA PRO A 45 -9.91 5.06 14.48
C PRO A 45 -8.74 4.48 13.68
N HIS A 46 -9.00 3.73 12.61
CA HIS A 46 -7.92 3.26 11.73
C HIS A 46 -7.26 4.43 10.99
N ILE A 47 -5.98 4.26 10.64
CA ILE A 47 -5.26 5.18 9.75
C ILE A 47 -5.41 4.64 8.33
N ILE A 48 -5.83 5.49 7.39
CA ILE A 48 -6.09 5.10 6.00
C ILE A 48 -5.23 5.97 5.09
N GLU A 49 -4.31 5.34 4.37
CA GLU A 49 -3.39 6.01 3.45
C GLU A 49 -3.61 5.49 2.01
N PRO A 50 -4.46 6.16 1.21
CA PRO A 50 -4.78 5.75 -0.15
C PRO A 50 -3.79 6.33 -1.18
N GLY A 51 -3.96 5.95 -2.45
CA GLY A 51 -3.23 6.56 -3.56
C GLY A 51 -1.80 6.03 -3.75
N ILE A 52 -1.52 4.88 -3.14
CA ILE A 52 -0.22 4.22 -3.22
C ILE A 52 -0.18 3.40 -4.51
N LEU A 53 0.96 3.45 -5.20
CA LEU A 53 1.23 2.72 -6.42
C LEU A 53 1.95 1.39 -6.16
N ASP A 54 2.84 1.38 -5.17
CA ASP A 54 3.58 0.19 -4.76
C ASP A 54 4.10 0.33 -3.32
N VAL A 55 4.48 -0.78 -2.69
CA VAL A 55 5.19 -0.81 -1.42
C VAL A 55 6.60 -1.34 -1.66
N LYS A 56 7.59 -0.82 -0.94
CA LYS A 56 8.96 -1.29 -1.05
C LYS A 56 9.07 -2.71 -0.50
N VAL A 57 9.63 -3.62 -1.29
CA VAL A 57 9.73 -5.06 -0.97
C VAL A 57 10.37 -5.34 0.40
N SER A 58 11.39 -4.58 0.80
CA SER A 58 12.03 -4.75 2.12
C SER A 58 11.11 -4.45 3.30
N ASP A 59 10.04 -3.68 3.05
CA ASP A 59 9.15 -3.17 4.07
C ASP A 59 7.84 -3.99 4.09
N GLU A 60 7.63 -4.89 3.12
CA GLU A 60 6.46 -5.79 3.08
C GLU A 60 6.42 -6.76 4.27
N GLN A 61 7.57 -7.05 4.89
CA GLN A 61 7.64 -7.85 6.12
C GLN A 61 6.88 -7.22 7.31
N PHE A 62 6.52 -5.95 7.20
CA PHE A 62 5.74 -5.22 8.21
C PHE A 62 4.23 -5.24 7.93
N LEU A 63 3.80 -5.89 6.85
CA LEU A 63 2.39 -5.98 6.47
C LEU A 63 1.80 -7.32 6.90
N GLU A 64 0.57 -7.27 7.38
CA GLU A 64 -0.23 -8.47 7.71
C GLU A 64 -0.80 -9.17 6.48
N THR A 65 -0.77 -8.51 5.32
CA THR A 65 -1.30 -9.00 4.05
C THR A 65 -0.26 -8.82 2.96
N GLU A 66 -0.20 -9.76 2.01
CA GLU A 66 0.68 -9.65 0.86
C GLU A 66 0.28 -8.48 -0.05
N VAL A 67 1.28 -7.78 -0.60
CA VAL A 67 1.05 -6.77 -1.64
C VAL A 67 0.54 -7.50 -2.89
N PRO A 68 -0.63 -7.14 -3.46
CA PRO A 68 -1.13 -7.78 -4.65
C PRO A 68 -0.22 -7.47 -5.85
N ARG A 69 0.50 -8.48 -6.34
CA ARG A 69 1.46 -8.38 -7.44
C ARG A 69 1.14 -9.36 -8.58
N THR A 70 1.56 -8.99 -9.79
CA THR A 70 1.67 -9.88 -10.94
C THR A 70 2.93 -10.76 -10.82
N PRO A 71 3.06 -11.82 -11.66
CA PRO A 71 4.24 -12.71 -11.63
C PRO A 71 5.58 -12.00 -11.87
N ASP A 72 5.60 -10.86 -12.54
CA ASP A 72 6.80 -10.03 -12.77
C ASP A 72 7.11 -9.07 -11.61
N GLY A 73 6.31 -9.12 -10.53
CA GLY A 73 6.47 -8.29 -9.34
C GLY A 73 5.85 -6.91 -9.48
N THR A 74 5.18 -6.55 -10.57
CA THR A 74 4.45 -5.27 -10.64
C THR A 74 3.20 -5.32 -9.75
N SER A 75 2.78 -4.22 -9.14
CA SER A 75 1.47 -4.19 -8.48
C SER A 75 0.37 -4.53 -9.49
N SER A 76 -0.52 -5.49 -9.18
CA SER A 76 -1.56 -5.96 -10.11
C SER A 76 -2.46 -4.81 -10.59
N VAL A 77 -2.77 -3.90 -9.68
CA VAL A 77 -3.59 -2.73 -10.00
C VAL A 77 -2.86 -1.76 -10.96
N LEU A 78 -1.53 -1.62 -10.83
CA LEU A 78 -0.73 -0.82 -11.75
C LEU A 78 -0.70 -1.46 -13.14
N ALA A 79 -0.48 -2.78 -13.22
CA ALA A 79 -0.47 -3.53 -14.47
C ALA A 79 -1.80 -3.41 -15.24
N GLU A 80 -2.94 -3.48 -14.54
CA GLU A 80 -4.28 -3.28 -15.12
C GLU A 80 -4.54 -1.84 -15.61
N LEU A 81 -3.78 -0.85 -15.12
CA LEU A 81 -3.92 0.54 -15.56
C LEU A 81 -3.14 0.81 -16.84
N VAL A 82 -1.92 0.26 -16.94
CA VAL A 82 -1.00 0.49 -18.08
C VAL A 82 -1.30 -0.40 -19.29
N SER A 83 -2.13 -1.42 -19.14
CA SER A 83 -2.53 -2.35 -20.21
C SER A 83 -3.63 -1.81 -21.15
N LYS A 84 -3.79 -0.48 -21.23
CA LYS A 84 -4.74 0.19 -22.15
C LYS A 84 -4.07 0.72 -23.40
#